data_AF-A0A1N7HE22-F1
#
_entry.id   AF-A0A1N7HE22-F1
#
_cell.length_a   1.000
_cell.length_b   1.000
_cell.length_c   1.000
_cell.angle_alpha   90.00
_cell.angle_beta   90.00
_cell.angle_gamma   90.00
#
_symmetry.space_group_name_H-M   'P 1'
#
loop_
_entity.id
_entity.type
_entity.pdbx_description
1 polymer ?
#
loop_
_entity_poly.entity_id
_entity_poly.type
_entity_poly.pdbx_seq_one_letter_code
_entity_poly.pdbx_strand_id
1 'polypeptide(L)'
;MPAQAWVTLVVGVVAAVGVIATWWQKNHADRRAEWWRRLSWAFDNALDEDPAKSSFGWLMVEHLGRSQLATKADDELLQKVAERWVNGDTDTSTMEESR
;
A
#
# COMPACT_ATOMS: atom_id res chain seq x y z
N MET A 1 6.09 24.71 -48.90
CA MET A 1 5.36 23.90 -47.89
C MET A 1 6.22 23.41 -46.68
N PRO A 2 7.26 24.12 -46.16
CA PRO A 2 8.03 23.62 -45.00
C PRO A 2 7.42 23.98 -43.62
N ALA A 3 6.50 24.95 -43.56
CA ALA A 3 5.91 25.45 -42.31
C ALA A 3 4.95 24.46 -41.62
N GLN A 4 4.68 23.28 -42.18
CA GLN A 4 3.76 22.30 -41.61
C GLN A 4 4.48 21.11 -40.93
N ALA A 5 5.70 20.79 -41.36
CA ALA A 5 6.44 19.60 -40.87
C ALA A 5 6.86 19.72 -39.40
N TRP A 6 7.19 20.94 -38.94
CA TRP A 6 7.54 21.17 -37.54
C TRP A 6 6.32 21.07 -36.62
N VAL A 7 5.13 21.47 -37.09
CA VAL A 7 3.87 21.33 -36.33
C VAL A 7 3.54 19.86 -36.11
N THR A 8 3.62 19.04 -37.15
CA THR A 8 3.37 17.59 -37.03
C THR A 8 4.37 16.90 -36.12
N LEU A 9 5.63 17.35 -36.12
CA LEU A 9 6.66 16.84 -35.22
C LEU A 9 6.33 17.20 -33.76
N VAL A 10 5.96 18.46 -33.49
CA VAL A 10 5.55 18.90 -32.15
C VAL A 10 4.32 18.12 -31.67
N VAL A 11 3.29 18.00 -32.51
CA VAL A 11 2.08 17.23 -32.18
C VAL A 11 2.42 15.77 -31.90
N GLY A 12 3.28 15.16 -32.72
CA GLY A 12 3.74 13.78 -32.53
C GLY A 12 4.49 13.59 -31.20
N VAL A 13 5.37 14.52 -30.83
CA VAL A 13 6.11 14.48 -29.57
C VAL A 13 5.17 14.65 -28.38
N VAL A 14 4.26 15.61 -28.42
CA VAL A 14 3.28 15.83 -27.34
C VAL A 14 2.38 14.60 -27.16
N ALA A 15 1.90 14.01 -28.26
CA ALA A 15 1.12 12.78 -28.22
C ALA A 15 1.90 11.62 -27.60
N ALA A 16 3.17 11.42 -28.01
CA ALA A 16 4.03 10.38 -27.45
C ALA A 16 4.27 10.56 -25.95
N VAL A 17 4.57 11.79 -25.50
CA VAL A 17 4.73 12.12 -24.08
C VAL A 17 3.44 11.83 -23.29
N GLY A 18 2.28 12.21 -23.84
CA GLY A 18 0.98 11.94 -23.22
C GLY A 18 0.73 10.45 -23.01
N VAL A 19 1.05 9.61 -24.02
CA VAL A 19 0.91 8.15 -23.91
C VAL A 19 1.86 7.57 -22.85
N ILE A 20 3.13 7.98 -22.86
CA ILE A 20 4.13 7.51 -21.89
C ILE A 20 3.73 7.90 -20.46
N ALA A 21 3.30 9.13 -20.25
CA ALA A 21 2.86 9.62 -18.95
C ALA A 21 1.62 8.86 -18.46
N THR A 22 0.64 8.63 -19.34
CA THR A 22 -0.58 7.88 -19.01
C THR A 22 -0.25 6.42 -18.64
N TRP A 23 0.64 5.78 -19.40
CA TRP A 23 1.08 4.43 -19.11
C TRP A 23 1.80 4.32 -17.76
N TRP A 24 2.68 5.28 -17.46
CA TRP A 24 3.38 5.33 -16.18
C TRP A 24 2.41 5.55 -15.00
N GLN A 25 1.46 6.47 -15.15
CA GLN A 25 0.41 6.70 -14.16
C GLN A 25 -0.42 5.44 -13.89
N LYS A 26 -0.87 4.75 -14.96
CA LYS A 26 -1.64 3.51 -14.84
C LYS A 26 -0.84 2.42 -14.13
N ASN A 27 0.41 2.20 -14.54
CA ASN A 27 1.27 1.19 -13.93
C ASN A 27 1.53 1.48 -12.44
N HIS A 28 1.71 2.75 -12.07
CA HIS A 28 1.85 3.13 -10.66
C HIS A 28 0.55 2.88 -9.87
N ALA A 29 -0.60 3.26 -10.43
CA ALA A 29 -1.90 3.05 -9.81
C ALA A 29 -2.22 1.55 -9.62
N ASP A 30 -1.99 0.73 -10.63
CA ASP A 30 -2.25 -0.71 -10.60
C ASP A 30 -1.38 -1.40 -9.52
N ARG A 31 -0.09 -1.04 -9.44
CA ARG A 31 0.80 -1.56 -8.38
C ARG A 31 0.35 -1.17 -6.98
N ARG A 32 -0.18 0.04 -6.80
CA ARG A 32 -0.71 0.52 -5.52
C ARG A 32 -2.03 -0.16 -5.16
N ALA A 33 -2.89 -0.42 -6.14
CA ALA A 33 -4.12 -1.18 -5.95
C ALA A 33 -3.83 -2.62 -5.52
N GLU A 34 -2.84 -3.28 -6.15
CA GLU A 34 -2.40 -4.61 -5.73
C GLU A 34 -1.81 -4.63 -4.32
N TRP A 35 -1.02 -3.62 -3.96
CA TRP A 35 -0.47 -3.50 -2.61
C TRP A 35 -1.59 -3.43 -1.57
N TRP A 36 -2.61 -2.58 -1.79
CA TRP A 36 -3.77 -2.48 -0.91
C TRP A 36 -4.56 -3.80 -0.83
N ARG A 37 -4.78 -4.47 -1.97
CA ARG A 37 -5.45 -5.77 -2.00
C ARG A 37 -4.72 -6.82 -1.14
N ARG A 38 -3.38 -6.84 -1.20
CA ARG A 38 -2.57 -7.76 -0.39
C ARG A 38 -2.61 -7.37 1.08
N LEU A 39 -2.62 -6.08 1.40
CA LEU A 39 -2.69 -5.59 2.77
C LEU A 39 -4.04 -5.91 3.43
N SER A 40 -5.15 -5.73 2.73
CA SER A 40 -6.48 -6.13 3.24
C SER A 40 -6.52 -7.62 3.55
N TRP A 41 -6.05 -8.47 2.63
CA TRP A 41 -5.95 -9.91 2.88
C TRP A 41 -5.07 -10.24 4.10
N ALA A 42 -3.94 -9.53 4.26
CA ALA A 42 -3.05 -9.73 5.40
C ALA A 42 -3.74 -9.37 6.72
N PHE A 43 -4.50 -8.27 6.77
CA PHE A 43 -5.30 -7.89 7.94
C PHE A 43 -6.43 -8.87 8.24
N ASP A 44 -7.16 -9.34 7.22
CA ASP A 44 -8.22 -10.33 7.40
C ASP A 44 -7.68 -11.61 8.05
N ASN A 45 -6.46 -12.03 7.67
CA ASN A 45 -5.81 -13.19 8.29
C ASN A 45 -5.20 -12.86 9.66
N ALA A 46 -4.63 -11.66 9.83
CA ALA A 46 -4.02 -11.22 11.08
C ALA A 46 -5.02 -11.22 12.25
N LEU A 47 -6.31 -11.03 11.94
CA LEU A 47 -7.42 -10.99 12.89
C LEU A 47 -8.24 -12.29 12.93
N ASP A 48 -7.77 -13.37 12.28
CA ASP A 48 -8.42 -14.68 12.31
C ASP A 48 -8.21 -15.35 13.69
N GLU A 49 -9.17 -16.19 14.11
CA GLU A 49 -9.10 -16.93 15.38
C GLU A 49 -8.06 -18.06 15.35
N ASP A 50 -7.69 -18.55 14.16
CA ASP A 50 -6.61 -19.51 13.97
C ASP A 50 -5.24 -18.82 14.20
N PRO A 51 -4.49 -19.19 15.26
CA PRO A 51 -3.23 -18.53 15.61
C PRO A 51 -2.16 -18.67 14.51
N ALA A 52 -2.21 -19.73 13.70
CA ALA A 52 -1.28 -19.89 12.59
C ALA A 52 -1.55 -18.87 11.47
N LYS A 53 -2.83 -18.60 11.19
CA LYS A 53 -3.20 -17.57 10.20
C LYS A 53 -2.97 -16.17 10.72
N SER A 54 -3.29 -15.91 11.99
CA SER A 54 -3.05 -14.61 12.64
C SER A 54 -1.58 -14.23 12.57
N SER A 55 -0.68 -15.12 13.01
CA SER A 55 0.76 -14.87 12.96
C SER A 55 1.28 -14.66 11.53
N PHE A 56 0.81 -15.43 10.55
CA PHE A 56 1.16 -15.24 9.14
C PHE A 56 0.65 -13.91 8.58
N GLY A 57 -0.58 -13.53 8.93
CA GLY A 57 -1.18 -12.24 8.55
C GLY A 57 -0.35 -11.06 9.05
N TRP A 58 0.05 -11.07 10.33
CA TRP A 58 0.90 -10.03 10.91
C TRP A 58 2.29 -9.95 10.25
N LEU A 59 2.92 -11.09 9.95
CA LEU A 59 4.17 -11.13 9.19
C LEU A 59 4.02 -10.48 7.80
N MET A 60 2.89 -10.70 7.14
CA MET A 60 2.60 -10.09 5.84
C MET A 60 2.35 -8.58 5.95
N VAL A 61 1.66 -8.11 7.00
CA VAL A 61 1.49 -6.68 7.27
C VAL A 61 2.84 -6.00 7.47
N GLU A 62 3.74 -6.59 8.28
CA GLU A 62 5.10 -6.07 8.50
C GLU A 62 5.89 -5.97 7.19
N HIS A 63 5.85 -7.02 6.36
CA HIS A 63 6.55 -7.04 5.08
C HIS A 63 5.99 -5.98 4.11
N LEU A 64 4.67 -5.84 4.03
CA LEU A 64 4.01 -4.88 3.14
C LEU A 64 4.22 -3.43 3.59
N GLY A 65 4.32 -3.17 4.89
CA GLY A 65 4.60 -1.83 5.43
C GLY A 65 5.98 -1.30 5.04
N ARG A 66 6.98 -2.19 4.89
CA ARG A 66 8.34 -1.82 4.43
C ARG A 66 8.48 -1.70 2.92
N SER A 67 7.43 -2.00 2.15
CA SER A 67 7.47 -1.97 0.69
C SER A 67 7.58 -0.53 0.17
N GLN A 68 8.30 -0.34 -0.94
CA GLN A 68 8.37 0.95 -1.65
C GLN A 68 7.02 1.43 -2.23
N LEU A 69 5.99 0.58 -2.18
CA LEU A 69 4.62 0.90 -2.61
C LEU A 69 3.78 1.51 -1.48
N ALA A 70 4.20 1.35 -0.22
CA ALA A 70 3.61 2.03 0.91
C ALA A 70 3.98 3.51 0.84
N THR A 71 2.98 4.39 0.97
CA THR A 71 3.21 5.81 1.14
C THR A 71 3.43 6.14 2.61
N LYS A 72 3.93 7.34 2.88
CA LYS A 72 4.11 7.85 4.25
C LYS A 72 2.81 7.83 5.07
N ALA A 73 1.67 8.12 4.43
CA ALA A 73 0.37 8.06 5.11
C ALA A 73 -0.02 6.62 5.46
N ASP A 74 0.34 5.66 4.61
CA ASP A 74 0.09 4.25 4.87
C ASP A 74 0.97 3.75 6.04
N ASP A 75 2.23 4.15 6.07
CA ASP A 75 3.18 3.85 7.15
C ASP A 75 2.69 4.40 8.50
N GLU A 76 2.26 5.66 8.54
CA GLU A 76 1.67 6.28 9.74
C GLU A 76 0.42 5.52 10.21
N LEU A 77 -0.42 5.06 9.29
CA LEU A 77 -1.59 4.26 9.62
C LEU A 77 -1.20 2.89 10.20
N LEU A 78 -0.25 2.18 9.58
CA LEU A 78 0.23 0.89 10.07
C LEU A 78 0.88 1.01 11.45
N GLN A 79 1.66 2.07 11.68
CA GLN A 79 2.25 2.35 12.99
C GLN A 79 1.17 2.54 14.06
N LYS A 80 0.14 3.36 13.79
CA LYS A 80 -0.97 3.57 14.74
C LYS A 80 -1.74 2.29 15.06
N VAL A 81 -1.94 1.42 14.06
CA VAL A 81 -2.57 0.11 14.26
C VAL A 81 -1.70 -0.77 15.16
N ALA A 82 -0.39 -0.84 14.91
CA ALA A 82 0.54 -1.61 15.72
C ALA A 82 0.60 -1.10 17.18
N GLU A 83 0.68 0.22 17.37
CA GLU A 83 0.64 0.85 18.70
C GLU A 83 -0.65 0.50 19.46
N ARG A 84 -1.80 0.55 18.78
CA ARG A 84 -3.09 0.21 19.40
C ARG A 84 -3.18 -1.27 19.79
N TRP A 85 -2.61 -2.16 18.99
CA TRP A 85 -2.61 -3.59 19.23
C TRP A 85 -1.73 -3.95 20.43
N VAL A 86 -0.49 -3.45 20.48
CA VAL A 86 0.43 -3.65 21.61
C VAL A 86 -0.15 -3.10 22.91
N ASN A 87 -0.73 -1.90 22.88
CA ASN A 87 -1.33 -1.30 24.08
C ASN A 87 -2.62 -2.03 24.51
N GLY A 88 -3.36 -2.61 23.56
CA GLY A 88 -4.56 -3.39 23.84
C GLY A 88 -4.28 -4.68 24.61
N ASP A 89 -3.21 -5.40 24.26
CA ASP A 89 -2.76 -6.58 25.02
C ASP A 89 -2.36 -6.22 26.45
N THR A 90 -1.75 -5.04 26.64
CA THR A 90 -1.25 -4.59 27.94
C THR A 90 -2.39 -4.34 28.95
N ASP A 91 -3.50 -3.73 28.52
CA ASP A 91 -4.67 -3.46 29.38
C ASP A 91 -5.32 -4.78 29.88
N THR A 92 -5.41 -5.81 29.04
CA THR A 92 -6.00 -7.11 29.43
C THR A 92 -5.18 -7.83 30.51
N SER A 93 -3.84 -7.73 30.45
CA SER A 93 -2.95 -8.36 31.45
C SER A 93 -3.06 -7.73 32.84
N THR A 94 -3.26 -6.40 32.91
CA THR A 94 -3.40 -5.69 34.20
C THR A 94 -4.74 -5.97 34.90
N MET A 95 -5.78 -6.34 34.15
CA MET A 95 -7.08 -6.69 34.73
C MET A 95 -7.10 -8.11 35.33
N GLU A 96 -6.37 -9.08 34.76
CA GLU A 96 -6.26 -10.44 35.33
C GLU A 96 -5.42 -10.48 36.61
N GLU A 97 -4.34 -9.70 36.73
CA GLU A 97 -3.45 -9.71 37.91
C GLU A 97 -4.10 -9.05 39.16
N SER A 98 -5.19 -8.30 38.98
CA SER A 98 -5.92 -7.61 40.06
C SER A 98 -7.07 -8.40 40.68
N ARG A 99 -7.29 -9.66 40.27
CA ARG A 99 -8.40 -10.52 40.71
C ARG A 99 -7.92 -11.71 41.54
#